data_AF-A0A8T0FZI2-F1
#
_entry.id   AF-A0A8T0FZI2-F1
#
_cell.length_a   1.000
_cell.length_b   1.000
_cell.length_c   1.000
_cell.angle_alpha   90.00
_cell.angle_beta   90.00
_cell.angle_gamma   90.00
#
_symmetry.space_group_name_H-M   'P 1'
#
loop_
_entity.id
_entity.type
_entity.pdbx_description
1 polymer ?
#
loop_
_entity_poly.entity_id
_entity_poly.type
_entity_poly.pdbx_seq_one_letter_code
_entity_poly.pdbx_strand_id
1 'polypeptide(L)'
;MTELLLDPDIRVWVFLPIVIITFLFGIVRHYISILLTSTKKVELTQVQDSQAIIRSRLLRENGKYIPRQAFLMRKHYFNNEDIGYFKTQKRSPPAQNPMTDPSVMTDMVKGNFTNVLPMIIIGGWINWTFSGFVTTKVPFPLTLRFKPMLQRGIELLSLDASWVSSASCSF
;
A
#
# COMPACT_ATOMS: atom_id res chain seq x y z
N MET A 1 -26.51 -8.67 -29.62
CA MET A 1 -26.25 -8.95 -28.20
C MET A 1 -26.23 -10.47 -28.06
N THR A 2 -25.12 -11.10 -28.40
CA THR A 2 -25.00 -12.57 -28.35
C THR A 2 -24.69 -12.95 -26.91
N GLU A 3 -25.69 -13.50 -26.22
CA GLU A 3 -25.45 -14.16 -24.94
C GLU A 3 -24.70 -15.46 -25.23
N LEU A 4 -23.40 -15.49 -24.91
CA LEU A 4 -22.68 -16.75 -24.90
C LEU A 4 -23.24 -17.59 -23.75
N LEU A 5 -23.67 -18.80 -24.06
CA LEU A 5 -23.95 -19.82 -23.07
C LEU A 5 -22.58 -20.40 -22.66
N LEU A 6 -22.13 -20.05 -21.46
CA LEU A 6 -20.93 -20.66 -20.87
C LEU A 6 -21.29 -21.99 -20.23
N ASP A 7 -20.37 -22.93 -20.33
CA ASP A 7 -20.46 -24.22 -19.66
C ASP A 7 -20.59 -24.00 -18.13
N PRO A 8 -21.65 -24.50 -17.48
CA PRO A 8 -21.83 -24.42 -16.03
C PRO A 8 -20.64 -24.97 -15.23
N ASP A 9 -19.89 -25.93 -15.80
CA ASP A 9 -18.75 -26.56 -15.14
C ASP A 9 -17.59 -25.58 -14.91
N ILE A 10 -17.45 -24.55 -15.76
CA ILE A 10 -16.42 -23.49 -15.58
C ILE A 10 -16.63 -22.75 -14.26
N ARG A 11 -17.88 -22.58 -13.80
CA ARG A 11 -18.17 -21.89 -12.53
C ARG A 11 -17.66 -22.69 -11.33
N VAL A 12 -17.82 -24.01 -11.36
CA VAL A 12 -17.47 -24.87 -10.22
C VAL A 12 -15.98 -25.20 -10.25
N TRP A 13 -15.41 -25.45 -11.42
CA TRP A 13 -14.03 -25.92 -11.57
C TRP A 13 -13.00 -24.81 -11.74
N VAL A 14 -13.41 -23.59 -12.12
CA VAL A 14 -12.47 -22.47 -12.28
C VAL A 14 -12.75 -21.37 -11.26
N PHE A 15 -13.98 -20.85 -11.21
CA PHE A 15 -14.26 -19.69 -10.37
C PHE A 15 -14.11 -20.00 -8.87
N LEU A 16 -14.70 -21.09 -8.39
CA LEU A 16 -14.64 -21.47 -6.98
C LEU A 16 -13.20 -21.77 -6.51
N PRO A 17 -12.36 -22.53 -7.25
CA PRO A 17 -10.95 -22.70 -6.91
C PRO A 17 -10.14 -21.40 -6.93
N ILE A 18 -10.37 -20.51 -7.90
CA ILE A 18 -9.70 -19.21 -7.94
C ILE A 18 -10.02 -18.38 -6.69
N VAL A 19 -11.29 -18.34 -6.27
CA VAL A 19 -11.71 -17.61 -5.06
C VAL A 19 -11.05 -18.18 -3.81
N ILE A 20 -11.03 -19.51 -3.66
CA ILE A 20 -10.39 -20.16 -2.50
C ILE A 20 -8.88 -19.90 -2.48
N ILE A 21 -8.20 -20.05 -3.62
CA ILE A 21 -6.75 -19.88 -3.71
C ILE A 21 -6.36 -18.43 -3.45
N THR A 22 -7.05 -17.46 -4.05
CA THR A 22 -6.80 -16.04 -3.82
C THR A 22 -7.02 -15.64 -2.36
N PHE A 23 -8.07 -16.18 -1.72
CA PHE A 23 -8.32 -15.97 -0.29
C PHE A 23 -7.22 -16.55 0.61
N LEU A 24 -6.83 -17.80 0.39
CA LEU A 24 -5.75 -18.44 1.15
C LEU A 24 -4.41 -17.72 0.96
N PHE A 25 -4.11 -17.29 -0.27
CA PHE A 25 -2.91 -16.50 -0.54
C PHE A 25 -2.93 -15.14 0.16
N GLY A 26 -4.10 -14.51 0.25
CA GLY A 26 -4.29 -13.27 1.02
C GLY A 26 -3.96 -13.46 2.50
N ILE A 27 -4.40 -14.57 3.10
CA ILE A 27 -4.10 -14.93 4.48
C ILE A 27 -2.59 -15.17 4.66
N VAL A 28 -1.99 -15.99 3.80
CA VAL A 28 -0.55 -16.29 3.86
C VAL A 28 0.28 -15.02 3.72
N ARG A 29 -0.07 -14.14 2.76
CA ARG A 29 0.57 -12.83 2.59
C ARG A 29 0.46 -11.97 3.85
N HIS A 30 -0.71 -11.92 4.48
CA HIS A 30 -0.90 -11.12 5.70
C HIS A 30 0.06 -11.58 6.80
N TYR A 31 0.15 -12.89 7.04
CA TYR A 31 1.07 -13.45 8.02
C TYR A 31 2.54 -13.24 7.66
N ILE A 32 2.92 -13.41 6.38
CA ILE A 32 4.28 -13.11 5.91
C ILE A 32 4.61 -11.62 6.11
N SER A 33 3.66 -10.72 5.86
CA SER A 33 3.86 -9.29 6.06
C SER A 33 4.06 -8.96 7.54
N ILE A 34 3.32 -9.59 8.45
CA ILE A 34 3.52 -9.44 9.90
C ILE A 34 4.92 -9.94 10.27
N LEU A 35 5.34 -11.10 9.78
CA LEU A 35 6.67 -11.68 10.05
C LEU A 35 7.82 -10.83 9.51
N LEU A 36 7.62 -10.18 8.35
CA LEU A 36 8.62 -9.30 7.74
C LEU A 36 8.65 -7.89 8.32
N THR A 37 7.64 -7.52 9.12
CA THR A 37 7.57 -6.21 9.77
C THR A 37 8.63 -6.16 10.87
N SER A 38 9.75 -5.51 10.56
CA SER A 38 10.80 -5.26 11.53
C SER A 38 10.52 -3.94 12.27
N THR A 39 10.62 -3.98 13.60
CA THR A 39 10.62 -2.75 14.41
C THR A 39 11.95 -2.03 14.19
N LYS A 40 11.92 -0.88 13.51
CA LYS A 40 13.13 -0.06 13.33
C LYS A 40 13.71 0.32 14.70
N LYS A 41 15.04 0.22 14.84
CA LYS A 41 15.74 0.74 16.02
C LYS A 41 15.53 2.24 16.06
N VAL A 42 14.76 2.70 17.02
CA VAL A 42 14.44 4.13 17.13
C VAL A 42 15.61 4.83 17.81
N GLU A 43 16.16 5.85 17.16
CA GLU A 43 17.20 6.68 17.76
C GLU A 43 16.57 7.50 18.90
N LEU A 44 17.10 7.37 20.12
CA LEU A 44 16.54 8.03 21.31
C LEU A 44 16.46 9.55 21.15
N THR A 45 17.46 10.14 20.50
CA THR A 45 17.53 11.56 20.13
C THR A 45 16.36 11.94 19.22
N GLN A 46 16.07 11.17 18.17
CA GLN A 46 14.96 11.42 17.25
C GLN A 46 13.61 11.33 17.98
N VAL A 47 13.44 10.39 18.91
CA VAL A 47 12.24 10.31 19.76
C VAL A 47 12.10 11.58 20.59
N GLN A 48 13.17 12.00 21.26
CA GLN A 48 13.15 13.21 22.10
C GLN A 48 12.72 14.45 21.30
N ASP A 49 13.20 14.61 20.07
CA ASP A 49 12.80 15.72 19.20
C ASP A 49 11.35 15.62 18.76
N SER A 50 10.91 14.43 18.35
CA SER A 50 9.51 14.20 17.98
C SER A 50 8.56 14.59 19.12
N GLN A 51 8.92 14.22 20.35
CA GLN A 51 8.15 14.55 21.55
C GLN A 51 8.24 16.04 21.89
N ALA A 52 9.40 16.68 21.70
CA ALA A 52 9.56 18.12 21.89
C ALA A 52 8.69 18.93 20.90
N ILE A 53 8.59 18.49 19.65
CA ILE A 53 7.71 19.08 18.62
C ILE A 53 6.23 18.87 18.98
N ILE A 54 5.84 17.65 19.40
CA ILE A 54 4.46 17.37 19.83
C ILE A 54 4.10 18.24 21.03
N ARG A 55 5.01 18.37 21.99
CA ARG A 55 4.81 19.23 23.18
C ARG A 55 4.66 20.70 22.82
N SER A 56 5.45 21.21 21.88
CA SER A 56 5.33 22.61 21.44
C SER A 56 4.03 22.85 20.66
N ARG A 57 3.58 21.88 19.86
CA ARG A 57 2.27 21.90 19.20
C ARG A 57 1.13 21.94 20.22
N LEU A 58 1.15 21.03 21.20
CA LEU A 58 0.15 20.99 22.27
C LEU A 58 0.13 22.29 23.07
N LEU A 59 1.29 22.89 23.36
CA LEU A 59 1.36 24.17 24.05
C LEU A 59 0.73 25.31 23.22
N ARG A 60 0.87 25.29 21.89
CA ARG A 60 0.26 26.29 21.00
C ARG A 60 -1.25 26.11 20.85
N GLU A 61 -1.72 24.86 20.73
CA GLU A 61 -3.15 24.54 20.54
C GLU A 61 -3.92 24.68 21.87
N ASN A 62 -3.39 24.13 22.96
CA ASN A 62 -4.06 24.00 24.26
C ASN A 62 -3.50 24.92 25.36
N GLY A 63 -2.66 25.90 25.01
CA GLY A 63 -2.06 26.83 25.97
C GLY A 63 -3.05 27.74 26.72
N LYS A 64 -4.33 27.74 26.32
CA LYS A 64 -5.40 28.55 26.93
C LYS A 64 -5.89 28.01 28.28
N TYR A 65 -5.64 26.74 28.58
CA TYR A 65 -6.09 26.08 29.82
C TYR A 65 -5.11 26.22 30.99
N ILE A 66 -3.93 26.81 30.76
CA ILE A 66 -2.91 27.02 31.78
C ILE A 66 -2.80 28.50 32.17
N PRO A 67 -2.35 28.81 33.40
CA PRO A 67 -2.12 30.18 33.81
C PRO A 67 -1.17 30.90 32.86
N ARG A 68 -1.43 32.19 32.59
CA ARG A 68 -0.66 33.01 31.64
C ARG A 68 0.84 32.98 31.92
N GLN A 69 1.24 33.04 33.19
CA GLN A 69 2.64 32.97 33.60
C GLN A 69 3.29 31.63 33.24
N ALA A 70 2.56 30.54 33.45
CA ALA A 70 3.01 29.18 33.16
C ALA A 70 3.17 28.93 31.65
N PHE A 71 2.32 29.58 30.83
CA PHE A 71 2.46 29.57 29.37
C PHE A 71 3.67 30.37 28.91
N LEU A 72 3.86 31.60 29.42
CA LEU A 72 4.98 32.46 29.04
C LEU A 72 6.34 31.84 29.39
N MET A 73 6.45 31.19 30.56
CA MET A 73 7.66 30.47 30.96
C MET A 73 8.00 29.33 29.98
N ARG A 74 6.99 28.52 29.59
CA ARG A 74 7.19 27.42 28.63
C ARG A 74 7.48 27.93 27.21
N LYS A 75 6.86 29.03 26.80
CA LYS A 75 7.16 29.71 25.53
C LYS A 75 8.60 30.22 25.52
N HIS A 76 9.05 30.83 26.62
CA HIS A 76 10.42 31.31 26.76
C HIS A 76 11.43 30.15 26.69
N TYR A 77 11.17 29.02 27.36
CA TYR A 77 12.02 27.83 27.27
C TYR A 77 12.24 27.32 25.83
N PHE A 78 11.21 27.40 24.97
CA PHE A 78 11.33 26.95 23.59
C PHE A 78 11.92 28.00 22.65
N ASN A 79 11.63 29.29 22.87
CA ASN A 79 11.89 30.36 21.91
C ASN A 79 13.07 31.28 22.28
N ASN A 80 13.68 31.13 23.45
CA ASN A 80 14.83 31.96 23.85
C ASN A 80 15.97 31.85 22.82
N GLU A 81 16.62 32.98 22.51
CA GLU A 81 17.63 33.05 21.45
C GLU A 81 18.91 32.29 21.83
N ASP A 82 19.32 32.37 23.10
CA ASP A 82 20.56 31.75 23.58
C ASP A 82 20.35 30.32 24.12
N ILE A 83 19.25 30.08 24.84
CA ILE A 83 18.99 28.85 25.63
C ILE A 83 17.82 28.04 25.06
N GLY A 84 17.12 28.55 24.04
CA GLY A 84 15.91 27.92 23.52
C GLY A 84 16.19 26.54 22.92
N TYR A 85 15.40 25.53 23.35
CA TYR A 85 15.57 24.15 22.88
C TYR A 85 15.64 24.04 21.34
N PHE A 86 14.88 24.86 20.61
CA PHE A 86 14.85 24.86 19.14
C PHE A 86 15.98 25.65 18.46
N LYS A 87 16.72 26.47 19.21
CA LYS A 87 17.81 27.32 18.68
C LYS A 87 19.19 26.73 19.00
N THR A 88 19.36 26.16 20.19
CA THR A 88 20.62 25.58 20.65
C THR A 88 20.88 24.20 20.05
N GLN A 89 19.83 23.39 19.82
CA GLN A 89 19.98 22.06 19.22
C GLN A 89 20.05 22.13 17.69
N LYS A 90 21.22 22.52 17.17
CA LYS A 90 21.55 22.32 15.74
C LYS A 90 21.94 20.86 15.52
N ARG A 91 20.95 20.02 15.27
CA ARG A 91 21.22 18.66 14.78
C ARG A 91 21.50 18.74 13.29
N SER A 92 22.52 18.03 12.82
CA SER A 92 22.71 17.84 11.38
C SER A 92 21.39 17.32 10.81
N PRO A 93 20.84 17.94 9.76
CA PRO A 93 19.63 17.41 9.15
C PRO A 93 19.87 15.92 8.86
N PRO A 94 18.96 15.01 9.26
CA PRO A 94 19.08 13.63 8.84
C PRO A 94 19.18 13.70 7.32
N ALA A 95 20.29 13.21 6.76
CA ALA A 95 20.63 13.44 5.37
C ALA A 95 19.41 13.11 4.52
N GLN A 96 18.73 14.15 4.05
CA GLN A 96 17.47 14.05 3.31
C GLN A 96 17.79 13.72 1.85
N ASN A 97 18.80 12.88 1.66
CA ASN A 97 19.22 12.32 0.42
C ASN A 97 18.85 10.83 0.49
N PRO A 98 17.74 10.44 -0.15
CA PRO A 98 17.31 9.04 -0.29
C PRO A 98 18.38 8.13 -0.93
N MET A 99 19.47 8.71 -1.47
CA MET A 99 20.57 8.04 -2.13
C MET A 99 21.71 7.62 -1.18
N THR A 100 21.85 8.25 -0.01
CA THR A 100 22.99 8.01 0.90
C THR A 100 22.73 6.98 1.99
N ASP A 101 21.47 6.63 2.26
CA ASP A 101 21.11 5.60 3.22
C ASP A 101 20.41 4.42 2.50
N PRO A 102 21.17 3.39 2.08
CA PRO A 102 20.62 2.19 1.45
C PRO A 102 19.54 1.51 2.28
N SER A 103 19.53 1.72 3.61
CA SER A 103 18.58 1.14 4.55
C SER A 103 17.16 1.73 4.41
N VAL A 104 17.04 3.06 4.27
CA VAL A 104 15.73 3.74 4.21
C VAL A 104 15.05 3.54 2.85
N MET A 105 15.83 3.55 1.76
CA MET A 105 15.33 3.20 0.44
C MET A 105 14.91 1.73 0.38
N THR A 106 15.70 0.83 0.98
CA THR A 106 15.35 -0.60 1.04
C THR A 106 14.05 -0.81 1.81
N ASP A 107 13.80 -0.10 2.90
CA ASP A 107 12.56 -0.26 3.67
C ASP A 107 11.31 0.21 2.92
N MET A 108 11.40 1.33 2.19
CA MET A 108 10.30 1.83 1.37
C MET A 108 10.04 0.93 0.17
N VAL A 109 11.11 0.50 -0.51
CA VAL A 109 11.03 -0.42 -1.64
C VAL A 109 10.52 -1.78 -1.18
N LYS A 110 10.97 -2.29 -0.02
CA LYS A 110 10.48 -3.54 0.58
C LYS A 110 8.99 -3.45 0.92
N GLY A 111 8.53 -2.33 1.47
CA GLY A 111 7.09 -2.09 1.71
C GLY A 111 6.26 -2.11 0.42
N ASN A 112 6.70 -1.43 -0.64
CA ASN A 112 5.98 -1.42 -1.91
C ASN A 112 6.08 -2.78 -2.64
N PHE A 113 7.25 -3.42 -2.57
CA PHE A 113 7.54 -4.71 -3.23
C PHE A 113 6.78 -5.86 -2.58
N THR A 114 6.73 -5.94 -1.25
CA THR A 114 5.89 -6.91 -0.53
C THR A 114 4.41 -6.74 -0.87
N ASN A 115 3.99 -5.54 -1.30
CA ASN A 115 2.63 -5.29 -1.71
C ASN A 115 2.33 -5.64 -3.17
N VAL A 116 3.24 -5.36 -4.08
CA VAL A 116 3.03 -5.55 -5.53
C VAL A 116 3.39 -6.96 -5.99
N LEU A 117 4.45 -7.56 -5.43
CA LEU A 117 4.96 -8.86 -5.85
C LEU A 117 3.91 -9.98 -5.78
N PRO A 118 3.12 -10.13 -4.69
CA PRO A 118 2.14 -11.21 -4.63
C PRO A 118 1.03 -11.05 -5.67
N MET A 119 0.64 -9.82 -6.02
CA MET A 119 -0.40 -9.56 -7.01
C MET A 119 0.05 -9.97 -8.42
N ILE A 120 1.31 -9.70 -8.76
CA ILE A 120 1.90 -10.11 -10.05
C ILE A 120 2.04 -11.63 -10.13
N ILE A 121 2.50 -12.28 -9.06
CA ILE A 121 2.66 -13.75 -9.03
C ILE A 121 1.30 -14.45 -9.20
N ILE A 122 0.26 -14.00 -8.48
CA ILE A 122 -1.08 -14.57 -8.57
C ILE A 122 -1.66 -14.34 -9.98
N GLY A 123 -1.59 -13.11 -10.48
CA GLY A 123 -2.09 -12.80 -11.82
C GLY A 123 -1.38 -13.58 -12.92
N GLY A 124 -0.07 -13.79 -12.80
CA GLY A 124 0.73 -14.61 -13.71
C GLY A 124 0.40 -16.11 -13.62
N TRP A 125 0.26 -16.65 -12.41
CA TRP A 125 -0.10 -18.05 -12.18
C TRP A 125 -1.48 -18.37 -12.73
N ILE A 126 -2.48 -17.52 -12.45
CA ILE A 126 -3.84 -17.67 -12.96
C ILE A 126 -3.87 -17.53 -14.49
N ASN A 127 -3.08 -16.61 -15.05
CA ASN A 127 -2.97 -16.51 -16.52
C ASN A 127 -2.36 -17.78 -17.15
N TRP A 128 -1.42 -18.44 -16.47
CA TRP A 128 -0.81 -19.68 -16.96
C TRP A 128 -1.75 -20.89 -16.80
N THR A 129 -2.37 -21.09 -15.63
CA THR A 129 -3.22 -22.26 -15.36
C THR A 129 -4.61 -22.18 -16.00
N PHE A 130 -5.15 -20.98 -16.18
CA PHE A 130 -6.52 -20.73 -16.63
C PHE A 130 -6.55 -19.84 -17.88
N SER A 131 -5.67 -20.12 -18.85
CA SER A 131 -5.69 -19.50 -20.19
C SER A 131 -6.64 -20.24 -21.13
N GLY A 132 -7.15 -19.54 -22.15
CA GLY A 132 -7.89 -20.16 -23.26
C GLY A 132 -9.41 -20.18 -23.14
N PHE A 133 -10.00 -19.67 -22.05
CA PHE A 133 -11.46 -19.63 -21.88
C PHE A 133 -11.95 -18.33 -21.22
N VAL A 134 -13.24 -18.02 -21.43
CA VAL A 134 -13.93 -16.87 -20.86
C VAL A 134 -14.55 -17.26 -19.52
N THR A 135 -14.41 -16.43 -18.48
CA THR A 135 -14.83 -16.81 -17.11
C THR A 135 -16.17 -16.19 -16.73
N THR A 136 -16.29 -14.86 -16.89
CA THR A 136 -17.49 -14.11 -16.47
C THR A 136 -17.70 -12.89 -17.35
N LYS A 137 -18.96 -12.49 -17.51
CA LYS A 137 -19.35 -11.20 -18.07
C LYS A 137 -19.49 -10.17 -16.95
N VAL A 138 -18.81 -9.04 -17.08
CA VAL A 138 -18.91 -7.93 -16.16
C VAL A 138 -20.15 -7.08 -16.51
N PRO A 139 -20.95 -6.61 -15.53
CA PRO A 139 -22.24 -5.95 -15.78
C PRO A 139 -22.12 -4.48 -16.22
N PHE A 140 -20.90 -3.95 -16.36
CA PHE A 140 -20.63 -2.59 -16.82
C PHE A 140 -19.85 -2.58 -18.14
N PRO A 141 -20.11 -1.63 -19.05
CA PRO A 141 -19.42 -1.56 -20.34
C PRO A 141 -17.96 -1.13 -20.16
N LEU A 142 -17.03 -1.95 -20.65
CA LEU A 142 -15.59 -1.64 -20.67
C LEU A 142 -15.15 -1.11 -22.03
N THR A 143 -14.17 -0.20 -22.04
CA THR A 143 -13.65 0.36 -23.29
C THR A 143 -12.75 -0.63 -24.03
N LEU A 144 -12.81 -0.60 -25.37
CA LEU A 144 -12.11 -1.54 -26.27
C LEU A 144 -10.57 -1.55 -26.10
N ARG A 145 -9.99 -0.51 -25.48
CA ARG A 145 -8.54 -0.40 -25.23
C ARG A 145 -8.05 -1.32 -24.11
N PHE A 146 -8.93 -1.77 -23.20
CA PHE A 146 -8.59 -2.74 -22.16
C PHE A 146 -8.70 -4.19 -22.63
N LYS A 147 -9.26 -4.43 -23.82
CA LYS A 147 -9.47 -5.75 -24.41
C LYS A 147 -8.20 -6.64 -24.44
N PRO A 148 -7.03 -6.20 -24.93
CA PRO A 148 -5.82 -7.04 -24.92
C PRO A 148 -5.29 -7.35 -23.52
N MET A 149 -5.68 -6.58 -22.50
CA MET A 149 -5.31 -6.81 -21.10
C MET A 149 -6.25 -7.80 -20.40
N LEU A 150 -7.55 -7.72 -20.70
CA LEU A 150 -8.61 -8.53 -20.09
C LEU A 150 -8.87 -9.87 -20.80
N GLN A 151 -8.43 -10.01 -22.05
CA GLN A 151 -8.64 -11.19 -22.90
C GLN A 151 -7.31 -11.85 -23.32
N ARG A 152 -6.27 -11.76 -22.48
CA ARG A 152 -5.01 -12.49 -22.74
C ARG A 152 -5.29 -13.99 -22.83
N GLY A 153 -5.07 -14.57 -24.02
CA GLY A 153 -5.31 -15.98 -24.32
C GLY A 153 -6.63 -16.30 -25.03
N ILE A 154 -7.39 -15.31 -25.49
CA ILE A 154 -8.60 -15.50 -26.30
C ILE A 154 -8.41 -14.79 -27.64
N GLU A 155 -8.38 -15.53 -28.76
CA GLU A 155 -8.11 -14.98 -30.10
C GLU A 155 -9.35 -14.40 -30.81
N LEU A 156 -10.50 -14.27 -30.13
CA LEU A 156 -11.73 -13.73 -30.71
C LEU A 156 -11.77 -12.18 -30.68
N LEU A 157 -11.26 -11.57 -31.75
CA LEU A 157 -11.27 -10.12 -31.99
C LEU A 157 -12.68 -9.50 -32.03
N SER A 158 -13.74 -10.28 -32.23
CA SER A 158 -15.14 -9.81 -32.29
C SER A 158 -15.90 -9.87 -30.96
N LEU A 159 -15.32 -10.47 -29.91
CA LEU A 159 -16.00 -10.62 -28.62
C LEU A 159 -16.04 -9.29 -27.84
N ASP A 160 -17.14 -8.97 -27.16
CA ASP A 160 -17.25 -7.72 -26.40
C ASP A 160 -16.24 -7.66 -25.23
N ALA A 161 -15.74 -6.46 -24.91
CA ALA A 161 -14.73 -6.24 -23.86
C ALA A 161 -15.27 -6.51 -22.44
N SER A 162 -16.59 -6.64 -22.31
CA SER A 162 -17.31 -7.04 -21.10
C SER A 162 -17.07 -8.50 -20.71
N TRP A 163 -16.54 -9.33 -21.62
CA TRP A 163 -16.17 -10.72 -21.35
C TRP A 163 -14.74 -10.81 -20.87
N VAL A 164 -14.58 -11.33 -19.65
CA VAL A 164 -13.36 -11.21 -18.85
C VAL A 164 -12.74 -12.60 -18.63
N SER A 165 -11.42 -12.69 -18.85
CA SER A 165 -10.62 -13.91 -18.62
C SER A 165 -10.34 -14.10 -17.13
N SER A 166 -9.95 -15.32 -16.75
CA SER A 166 -9.69 -15.73 -15.37
C SER A 166 -8.68 -14.83 -14.65
N ALA A 167 -7.66 -14.33 -15.37
CA ALA A 167 -6.66 -13.41 -14.83
C ALA A 167 -7.28 -12.09 -14.34
N SER A 168 -8.20 -11.54 -15.12
CA SER A 168 -8.90 -10.29 -14.78
C SER A 168 -10.04 -10.46 -13.78
N CYS A 169 -10.50 -11.69 -13.52
CA CYS A 169 -11.38 -11.98 -12.38
C CYS A 169 -10.62 -11.99 -11.04
N SER A 170 -9.32 -12.24 -11.07
CA SER A 170 -8.46 -12.32 -9.89
C SER A 170 -7.72 -11.03 -9.53
N PHE A 171 -7.67 -10.10 -10.48
CA PHE A 171 -7.12 -8.75 -10.31
C PHE A 171 -8.13 -7.85 -9.60
#